data_AF-A0A6A1W9A1-F1
#
_entry.id   AF-A0A6A1W9A1-F1
#
_cell.length_a   1.000
_cell.length_b   1.000
_cell.length_c   1.000
_cell.angle_alpha   90.00
_cell.angle_beta   90.00
_cell.angle_gamma   90.00
#
_symmetry.space_group_name_H-M   'P 1'
#
loop_
_entity.id
_entity.type
_entity.pdbx_description
1 polymer ?
#
loop_
_entity_poly.entity_id
_entity_poly.type
_entity_poly.pdbx_seq_one_letter_code
_entity_poly.pdbx_strand_id
1 'polypeptide(L)'
;MATLFCKLFKLPLFFVLFLFPFTDSVSFQSSTFDSHASNVILYHGDAPFGGSSRGDGLAFFLAPAGFEIPQNSGGEFLVLFNTTTSTVNSIQNQIVLVKFDSVPNPQWDPPFPHVGINENSLFSSVDAPWNVSLHSGDTIVASILYNATVKNLSVSWTNQTTATSQENTSLSYNIDLSKVLPEWVKIGFSAAVISRPKKGTK
;
A
#
# COMPACT_ATOMS: atom_id res chain seq x y z
N MET A 1 52.03 1.99 -26.22
CA MET A 1 51.57 0.75 -26.88
C MET A 1 50.05 0.79 -26.97
N ALA A 2 49.54 0.59 -28.19
CA ALA A 2 48.18 0.17 -28.57
C ALA A 2 46.93 0.95 -28.11
N THR A 3 46.51 1.86 -29.00
CA THR A 3 45.14 2.18 -29.44
C THR A 3 44.28 0.93 -29.74
N LEU A 4 42.95 0.96 -29.48
CA LEU A 4 41.88 0.94 -30.51
C LEU A 4 40.43 1.01 -29.95
N PHE A 5 39.58 1.57 -30.80
CA PHE A 5 38.14 1.87 -30.80
C PHE A 5 37.14 0.75 -30.40
N CYS A 6 35.97 1.15 -29.83
CA CYS A 6 34.68 1.06 -30.56
C CYS A 6 33.55 1.89 -29.92
N LYS A 7 32.70 2.45 -30.79
CA LYS A 7 31.57 3.37 -30.54
C LYS A 7 30.25 2.60 -30.37
N LEU A 8 29.29 3.28 -29.73
CA LEU A 8 27.82 3.15 -29.87
C LEU A 8 27.14 1.86 -29.35
N PHE A 9 26.43 2.00 -28.22
CA PHE A 9 25.03 1.59 -28.14
C PHE A 9 24.24 2.66 -27.38
N LYS A 10 23.20 3.20 -28.02
CA LYS A 10 22.10 3.90 -27.37
C LYS A 10 21.23 2.84 -26.67
N LEU A 11 20.97 2.98 -25.38
CA LEU A 11 19.75 2.46 -24.73
C LEU A 11 19.49 3.30 -23.46
N PRO A 12 18.23 3.46 -23.04
CA PRO A 12 17.77 4.61 -22.28
C PRO A 12 18.14 4.51 -20.79
N LEU A 13 18.39 5.69 -20.23
CA LEU A 13 18.31 6.08 -18.84
C LEU A 13 17.79 4.97 -17.89
N PHE A 14 18.72 4.27 -17.23
CA PHE A 14 18.40 3.51 -16.03
C PHE A 14 17.98 4.52 -14.95
N PHE A 15 16.68 4.66 -14.71
CA PHE A 15 16.18 5.38 -13.55
C PHE A 15 16.29 4.44 -12.34
N VAL A 16 17.50 4.33 -11.78
CA VAL A 16 17.67 3.86 -10.40
C VAL A 16 17.59 5.11 -9.53
N LEU A 17 16.41 5.39 -8.99
CA LEU A 17 16.26 6.39 -7.93
C LEU A 17 15.80 5.70 -6.66
N PHE A 18 16.77 5.14 -5.94
CA PHE A 18 16.65 4.89 -4.51
C PHE A 18 17.24 6.09 -3.79
N LEU A 19 16.40 6.90 -3.15
CA LEU A 19 16.82 7.85 -2.11
C LEU A 19 15.86 7.73 -0.93
N PHE A 20 16.28 6.91 0.03
CA PHE A 20 15.69 6.74 1.35
C PHE A 20 16.26 7.79 2.33
N PRO A 21 15.42 8.36 3.20
CA PRO A 21 15.82 8.67 4.57
C PRO A 21 15.13 7.70 5.56
N PHE A 22 15.97 7.00 6.34
CA PHE A 22 15.72 6.25 7.59
C PHE A 22 15.03 4.85 7.58
N THR A 23 15.92 3.84 7.76
CA THR A 23 15.86 2.55 8.51
C THR A 23 14.71 1.55 8.30
N ASP A 24 14.74 0.79 7.21
CA ASP A 24 15.13 -0.64 7.14
C ASP A 24 14.74 -1.21 5.77
N SER A 25 15.30 -2.37 5.40
CA SER A 25 15.18 -2.93 4.04
C SER A 25 13.78 -3.51 3.78
N VAL A 26 13.06 -2.98 2.79
CA VAL A 26 11.91 -3.67 2.20
C VAL A 26 12.42 -4.47 0.98
N SER A 27 12.61 -5.77 1.16
CA SER A 27 12.99 -6.67 0.06
C SER A 27 11.77 -7.15 -0.71
N PHE A 28 11.66 -6.80 -1.98
CA PHE A 28 10.66 -7.35 -2.90
C PHE A 28 11.23 -8.55 -3.63
N GLN A 29 10.59 -9.71 -3.51
CA GLN A 29 10.89 -10.88 -4.33
C GLN A 29 9.68 -11.25 -5.20
N SER A 30 9.39 -10.43 -6.22
CA SER A 30 8.90 -10.91 -7.52
C SER A 30 8.72 -9.72 -8.47
N SER A 31 9.36 -9.79 -9.64
CA SER A 31 9.22 -8.81 -10.74
C SER A 31 8.48 -9.39 -11.95
N THR A 32 7.72 -10.47 -11.77
CA THR A 32 7.03 -11.14 -12.89
C THR A 32 5.60 -11.50 -12.53
N PHE A 33 4.65 -10.90 -13.24
CA PHE A 33 3.27 -11.39 -13.33
C PHE A 33 3.22 -12.55 -14.31
N ASP A 34 3.39 -13.78 -13.80
CA ASP A 34 3.02 -14.98 -14.53
C ASP A 34 1.53 -15.25 -14.26
N SER A 35 0.75 -15.45 -15.33
CA SER A 35 -0.68 -15.80 -15.26
C SER A 35 -0.95 -17.16 -14.62
N HIS A 36 0.09 -17.99 -14.42
CA HIS A 36 0.02 -19.30 -13.79
C HIS A 36 0.68 -19.35 -12.39
N ALA A 37 1.35 -18.28 -11.94
CA ALA A 37 1.93 -18.22 -10.60
C ALA A 37 0.91 -17.69 -9.59
N SER A 38 0.82 -18.33 -8.43
CA SER A 38 0.27 -17.71 -7.23
C SER A 38 1.18 -16.55 -6.83
N ASN A 39 0.89 -15.36 -7.35
CA ASN A 39 1.64 -14.13 -7.13
C ASN A 39 1.45 -13.66 -5.68
N VAL A 40 2.26 -14.17 -4.77
CA VAL A 40 2.26 -13.79 -3.35
C VAL A 40 3.29 -12.69 -3.14
N ILE A 41 2.83 -11.52 -2.71
CA ILE A 41 3.70 -10.43 -2.24
C ILE A 41 3.79 -10.53 -0.73
N LEU A 42 4.99 -10.81 -0.21
CA LEU A 42 5.27 -10.84 1.23
C LEU A 42 5.78 -9.48 1.71
N TYR A 43 5.07 -8.87 2.65
CA TYR A 43 5.45 -7.59 3.27
C TYR A 43 5.97 -7.80 4.70
N HIS A 44 6.97 -7.02 5.12
CA HIS A 44 7.46 -6.91 6.49
C HIS A 44 7.54 -5.44 6.90
N GLY A 45 6.91 -5.05 8.02
CA GLY A 45 7.18 -3.74 8.63
C GLY A 45 6.50 -3.54 9.98
N ASP A 46 6.90 -2.48 10.68
CA ASP A 46 6.46 -2.14 12.04
C ASP A 46 5.34 -1.07 12.01
N ALA A 47 4.35 -1.22 12.90
CA ALA A 47 3.31 -0.24 13.16
C ALA A 47 3.39 0.26 14.62
N PRO A 48 4.24 1.27 14.92
CA PRO A 48 4.35 1.80 16.27
C PRO A 48 3.07 2.56 16.67
N PHE A 49 2.42 2.10 17.75
CA PHE A 49 1.25 2.75 18.35
C PHE A 49 1.63 3.45 19.66
N GLY A 50 1.90 4.75 19.60
CA GLY A 50 2.18 5.58 20.78
C GLY A 50 3.17 6.71 20.53
N GLY A 51 2.78 7.95 20.84
CA GLY A 51 3.59 9.16 20.58
C GLY A 51 2.74 10.36 20.13
N SER A 52 3.40 11.50 19.85
CA SER A 52 2.74 12.66 19.22
C SER A 52 2.53 12.48 17.71
N SER A 53 3.21 11.52 17.09
CA SER A 53 2.99 11.10 15.71
C SER A 53 2.25 9.76 15.69
N ARG A 54 1.20 9.66 14.88
CA ARG A 54 0.56 8.39 14.55
C ARG A 54 0.67 8.20 13.04
N GLY A 55 0.95 6.99 12.59
CA GLY A 55 0.81 6.66 11.18
C GLY A 55 -0.66 6.79 10.80
N ASP A 56 -0.99 7.47 9.70
CA ASP A 56 -2.34 7.40 9.15
C ASP A 56 -2.52 6.02 8.51
N GLY A 57 -1.52 5.58 7.74
CA GLY A 57 -1.47 4.21 7.29
C GLY A 57 -0.38 3.94 6.27
N LEU A 58 -0.34 2.68 5.85
CA LEU A 58 0.47 2.15 4.76
C LEU A 58 -0.47 1.59 3.70
N ALA A 59 -0.15 1.75 2.43
CA ALA A 59 -0.86 1.11 1.33
C ALA A 59 0.10 0.39 0.39
N PHE A 60 -0.26 -0.85 0.00
CA PHE A 60 0.20 -1.47 -1.23
C PHE A 60 -0.77 -1.05 -2.35
N PHE A 61 -0.27 -0.62 -3.50
CA PHE A 61 -1.14 -0.12 -4.56
C PHE A 61 -0.74 -0.59 -5.97
N LEU A 62 -1.73 -0.63 -6.84
CA LEU A 62 -1.63 -0.70 -8.29
C LEU A 62 -2.26 0.56 -8.87
N ALA A 63 -1.54 1.27 -9.73
CA ALA A 63 -1.99 2.50 -10.38
C ALA A 63 -1.49 2.55 -11.84
N PRO A 64 -1.94 3.48 -12.71
CA PRO A 64 -1.42 3.59 -14.07
C PRO A 64 0.11 3.75 -14.09
N ALA A 65 0.80 3.26 -15.13
CA ALA A 65 2.26 3.38 -15.23
C ALA A 65 2.76 4.84 -15.12
N GLY A 66 1.98 5.79 -15.65
CA GLY A 66 2.22 7.24 -15.57
C GLY A 66 1.70 7.90 -14.29
N PHE A 67 1.29 7.13 -13.27
CA PHE A 67 0.80 7.69 -12.01
C PHE A 67 1.87 8.55 -11.34
N GLU A 68 1.49 9.79 -11.03
CA GLU A 68 2.25 10.75 -10.25
C GLU A 68 1.51 11.04 -8.94
N ILE A 69 2.26 11.31 -7.88
CA ILE A 69 1.69 11.65 -6.58
C ILE A 69 0.85 12.93 -6.74
N PRO A 70 -0.46 12.91 -6.40
CA PRO A 70 -1.29 14.09 -6.50
C PRO A 70 -0.75 15.22 -5.61
N GLN A 71 -0.92 16.46 -6.06
CA GLN A 71 -0.64 17.60 -5.18
C GLN A 71 -1.51 17.54 -3.92
N ASN A 72 -0.94 17.89 -2.78
CA ASN A 72 -1.60 17.92 -1.47
C ASN A 72 -2.13 16.54 -1.00
N SER A 73 -1.40 15.46 -1.31
CA SER A 73 -1.75 14.07 -0.99
C SER A 73 -1.20 13.57 0.36
N GLY A 74 -0.89 14.47 1.29
CA GLY A 74 -0.29 14.08 2.58
C GLY A 74 -1.27 13.44 3.57
N GLY A 75 -0.73 12.76 4.59
CA GLY A 75 -1.51 12.25 5.72
C GLY A 75 -2.59 11.25 5.33
N GLU A 76 -3.82 11.55 5.72
CA GLU A 76 -5.05 10.80 5.50
C GLU A 76 -5.34 10.37 4.03
N PHE A 77 -4.68 11.00 3.04
CA PHE A 77 -4.78 10.64 1.63
C PHE A 77 -3.82 9.53 1.18
N LEU A 78 -2.99 9.02 2.09
CA LEU A 78 -2.02 7.94 1.86
C LEU A 78 -1.05 8.20 0.70
N VAL A 79 -0.82 9.46 0.30
CA VAL A 79 0.03 9.82 -0.84
C VAL A 79 -0.47 9.25 -2.18
N LEU A 80 -1.76 8.90 -2.24
CA LEU A 80 -2.41 8.32 -3.43
C LEU A 80 -3.61 9.14 -3.93
N PHE A 81 -4.26 9.90 -3.04
CA PHE A 81 -5.45 10.67 -3.35
C PHE A 81 -5.30 12.15 -3.00
N ASN A 82 -6.26 12.97 -3.38
CA ASN A 82 -6.41 14.32 -2.85
C ASN A 82 -7.90 14.60 -2.60
N THR A 83 -8.22 15.82 -2.20
CA THR A 83 -9.60 16.23 -1.89
C THR A 83 -10.58 16.05 -3.05
N THR A 84 -10.11 16.04 -4.30
CA THR A 84 -10.94 15.86 -5.49
C THR A 84 -11.02 14.42 -5.97
N THR A 85 -10.05 13.58 -5.60
CA THR A 85 -9.97 12.19 -6.05
C THR A 85 -10.29 11.17 -4.96
N SER A 86 -10.47 11.58 -3.71
CA SER A 86 -10.69 10.65 -2.58
C SER A 86 -12.08 10.02 -2.52
N THR A 87 -13.05 10.53 -3.29
CA THR A 87 -14.48 10.17 -3.17
C THR A 87 -14.88 8.91 -3.97
N VAL A 88 -15.99 8.31 -3.55
CA VAL A 88 -16.58 7.12 -4.20
C VAL A 88 -16.92 7.43 -5.66
N ASN A 89 -16.63 6.48 -6.56
CA ASN A 89 -16.89 6.55 -8.02
C ASN A 89 -15.96 7.47 -8.83
N SER A 90 -14.78 7.83 -8.33
CA SER A 90 -13.74 8.45 -9.18
C SER A 90 -13.09 7.41 -10.09
N ILE A 91 -13.83 6.93 -11.10
CA ILE A 91 -13.37 5.94 -12.11
C ILE A 91 -12.07 6.41 -12.79
N GLN A 92 -11.81 7.72 -12.78
CA GLN A 92 -10.61 8.34 -13.34
C GLN A 92 -9.32 8.03 -12.57
N ASN A 93 -9.40 7.59 -11.31
CA ASN A 93 -8.20 7.32 -10.52
C ASN A 93 -7.45 6.09 -11.03
N GLN A 94 -8.18 5.03 -11.37
CA GLN A 94 -7.63 3.74 -11.77
C GLN A 94 -6.62 3.21 -10.76
N ILE A 95 -6.98 3.26 -9.48
CA ILE A 95 -6.13 2.80 -8.37
C ILE A 95 -6.84 1.67 -7.64
N VAL A 96 -6.12 0.58 -7.40
CA VAL A 96 -6.52 -0.47 -6.46
C VAL A 96 -5.46 -0.50 -5.36
N LEU A 97 -5.88 -0.49 -4.10
CA LEU A 97 -4.96 -0.55 -2.99
C LEU A 97 -5.44 -1.48 -1.88
N VAL A 98 -4.47 -2.01 -1.14
CA VAL A 98 -4.67 -2.65 0.17
C VAL A 98 -4.05 -1.72 1.20
N LYS A 99 -4.87 -1.17 2.09
CA LYS A 99 -4.43 -0.24 3.14
C LYS A 99 -4.41 -0.91 4.51
N PHE A 100 -3.39 -0.61 5.29
CA PHE A 100 -3.28 -0.87 6.72
C PHE A 100 -3.39 0.49 7.40
N ASP A 101 -4.59 0.79 7.90
CA ASP A 101 -4.97 2.09 8.42
C ASP A 101 -5.01 2.05 9.95
N SER A 102 -4.09 2.79 10.57
CA SER A 102 -3.94 2.82 12.02
C SER A 102 -4.72 3.97 12.68
N VAL A 103 -5.23 4.92 11.90
CA VAL A 103 -5.91 6.11 12.41
C VAL A 103 -7.15 6.40 11.57
N PRO A 104 -8.32 5.97 12.05
CA PRO A 104 -9.56 6.17 11.29
C PRO A 104 -9.87 7.65 11.05
N ASN A 105 -10.21 7.97 9.81
CA ASN A 105 -10.77 9.25 9.40
C ASN A 105 -12.31 9.14 9.30
N PRO A 106 -13.09 9.83 10.16
CA PRO A 106 -14.55 9.69 10.23
C PRO A 106 -15.31 9.97 8.93
N GLN A 107 -14.66 10.62 7.96
CA GLN A 107 -15.23 10.97 6.67
C GLN A 107 -15.39 9.76 5.74
N TRP A 108 -14.55 8.71 5.87
CA TRP A 108 -14.57 7.56 4.96
C TRP A 108 -14.22 6.21 5.61
N ASP A 109 -13.73 6.19 6.85
CA ASP A 109 -13.33 4.96 7.54
C ASP A 109 -14.39 4.45 8.51
N PRO A 110 -14.39 3.13 8.78
CA PRO A 110 -15.05 2.60 9.97
C PRO A 110 -14.46 3.22 11.25
N PRO A 111 -15.19 3.24 12.38
CA PRO A 111 -14.75 3.89 13.62
C PRO A 111 -13.66 3.09 14.38
N PHE A 112 -12.82 2.33 13.67
CA PHE A 112 -11.75 1.50 14.22
C PHE A 112 -10.59 1.36 13.22
N PRO A 113 -9.33 1.20 13.70
CA PRO A 113 -8.21 0.86 12.83
C PRO A 113 -8.49 -0.43 12.07
N HIS A 114 -8.10 -0.49 10.80
CA HIS A 114 -8.56 -1.56 9.90
C HIS A 114 -7.55 -1.85 8.79
N VAL A 115 -7.66 -3.05 8.23
CA VAL A 115 -7.13 -3.35 6.90
C VAL A 115 -8.27 -3.20 5.91
N GLY A 116 -8.02 -2.58 4.76
CA GLY A 116 -9.02 -2.34 3.72
C GLY A 116 -8.53 -2.72 2.33
N ILE A 117 -9.43 -3.23 1.50
CA ILE A 117 -9.24 -3.28 0.04
C ILE A 117 -10.08 -2.17 -0.56
N ASN A 118 -9.44 -1.31 -1.35
CA ASN A 118 -10.06 -0.12 -1.91
C ASN A 118 -9.99 -0.14 -3.43
N GLU A 119 -11.08 0.31 -4.03
CA GLU A 119 -11.19 0.51 -5.47
C GLU A 119 -11.48 1.99 -5.75
N ASN A 120 -10.53 2.65 -6.43
CA ASN A 120 -10.65 4.03 -6.93
C ASN A 120 -10.97 5.11 -5.89
N SER A 121 -10.94 4.83 -4.59
CA SER A 121 -11.31 5.78 -3.54
C SER A 121 -10.68 5.45 -2.19
N LEU A 122 -10.75 6.37 -1.23
CA LEU A 122 -10.34 6.13 0.17
C LEU A 122 -11.33 5.26 0.96
N PHE A 123 -12.54 5.08 0.45
CA PHE A 123 -13.55 4.20 1.03
C PHE A 123 -13.18 2.75 0.71
N SER A 124 -13.04 1.93 1.74
CA SER A 124 -12.79 0.50 1.60
C SER A 124 -14.01 -0.16 0.96
N SER A 125 -13.81 -0.96 -0.08
CA SER A 125 -14.85 -1.82 -0.64
C SER A 125 -15.14 -3.01 0.30
N VAL A 126 -14.13 -3.42 1.06
CA VAL A 126 -14.23 -4.35 2.19
C VAL A 126 -13.14 -4.01 3.20
N ASP A 127 -13.46 -4.15 4.49
CA ASP A 127 -12.54 -3.91 5.59
C ASP A 127 -12.68 -4.97 6.69
N ALA A 128 -11.63 -5.11 7.50
CA ALA A 128 -11.64 -5.87 8.74
C ALA A 128 -10.90 -5.10 9.84
N PRO A 129 -11.38 -5.20 11.10
CA PRO A 129 -10.69 -4.61 12.24
C PRO A 129 -9.24 -5.06 12.33
N TRP A 130 -8.35 -4.12 12.64
CA TRP A 130 -6.93 -4.37 12.85
C TRP A 130 -6.49 -3.85 14.21
N ASN A 131 -5.96 -4.74 15.04
CA ASN A 131 -5.73 -4.45 16.45
C ASN A 131 -4.34 -3.83 16.70
N VAL A 132 -4.12 -2.63 16.15
CA VAL A 132 -2.79 -1.96 16.15
C VAL A 132 -2.18 -1.83 17.54
N SER A 133 -3.01 -1.59 18.56
CA SER A 133 -2.54 -1.46 19.95
C SER A 133 -1.95 -2.75 20.52
N LEU A 134 -2.49 -3.91 20.13
CA LEU A 134 -2.01 -5.21 20.60
C LEU A 134 -0.65 -5.58 19.98
N HIS A 135 -0.39 -5.10 18.78
CA HIS A 135 0.78 -5.47 17.97
C HIS A 135 1.78 -4.33 17.78
N SER A 136 1.70 -3.30 18.63
CA SER A 136 2.59 -2.15 18.55
C SER A 136 4.06 -2.55 18.66
N GLY A 137 4.90 -2.15 17.71
CA GLY A 137 6.32 -2.51 17.70
C GLY A 137 6.58 -3.92 17.12
N ASP A 138 5.54 -4.66 16.75
CA ASP A 138 5.67 -5.97 16.12
C ASP A 138 5.70 -5.86 14.59
N THR A 139 6.40 -6.79 13.96
CA THR A 139 6.45 -6.85 12.50
C THR A 139 5.21 -7.54 11.95
N ILE A 140 4.48 -6.86 11.07
CA ILE A 140 3.38 -7.43 10.30
C ILE A 140 3.93 -8.16 9.09
N VAL A 141 3.48 -9.38 8.89
CA VAL A 141 3.70 -10.19 7.69
C VAL A 141 2.39 -10.27 6.91
N ALA A 142 2.32 -9.63 5.75
CA ALA A 142 1.13 -9.66 4.90
C ALA A 142 1.38 -10.39 3.58
N SER A 143 0.37 -11.13 3.11
CA SER A 143 0.32 -11.81 1.82
C SER A 143 -0.88 -11.29 1.03
N ILE A 144 -0.60 -10.67 -0.13
CA ILE A 144 -1.62 -10.20 -1.07
C ILE A 144 -1.61 -11.12 -2.28
N LEU A 145 -2.78 -11.64 -2.66
CA LEU A 145 -2.96 -12.58 -3.75
C LEU A 145 -4.13 -12.17 -4.63
N TYR A 146 -3.92 -12.14 -5.95
CA TYR A 146 -4.99 -11.97 -6.91
C TYR A 146 -5.18 -13.25 -7.74
N ASN A 147 -6.38 -13.83 -7.68
CA ASN A 147 -6.79 -14.93 -8.55
C ASN A 147 -7.60 -14.39 -9.72
N ALA A 148 -6.99 -14.31 -10.90
CA ALA A 148 -7.61 -13.78 -12.11
C ALA A 148 -8.77 -14.64 -12.65
N THR A 149 -8.77 -15.96 -12.38
CA THR A 149 -9.82 -16.87 -12.88
C THR A 149 -11.15 -16.57 -12.22
N VAL A 150 -11.14 -16.37 -10.90
CA VAL A 150 -12.35 -16.06 -10.11
C VAL A 150 -12.48 -14.56 -9.80
N LYS A 151 -11.53 -13.73 -10.26
CA LYS A 151 -11.51 -12.28 -10.07
C LYS A 151 -11.55 -11.88 -8.61
N ASN A 152 -10.72 -12.51 -7.80
CA ASN A 152 -10.70 -12.31 -6.35
C ASN A 152 -9.33 -11.81 -5.90
N LEU A 153 -9.32 -10.65 -5.27
CA LEU A 153 -8.16 -10.10 -4.55
C LEU A 153 -8.31 -10.43 -3.08
N SER A 154 -7.37 -11.15 -2.50
CA SER A 154 -7.32 -11.46 -1.09
C SER A 154 -6.06 -10.91 -0.43
N VAL A 155 -6.21 -10.53 0.83
CA VAL A 155 -5.11 -10.18 1.71
C VAL A 155 -5.23 -11.03 2.97
N SER A 156 -4.11 -11.54 3.45
CA SER A 156 -3.99 -12.13 4.77
C SER A 156 -2.79 -11.53 5.46
N TRP A 157 -2.83 -11.43 6.78
CA TRP A 157 -1.71 -10.93 7.56
C TRP A 157 -1.55 -11.70 8.87
N THR A 158 -0.39 -11.55 9.48
CA THR A 158 -0.09 -12.05 10.81
C THR A 158 0.99 -11.16 11.41
N ASN A 159 1.11 -11.16 12.73
CA ASN A 159 2.22 -10.48 13.41
C ASN A 159 3.28 -11.51 13.79
N GLN A 160 4.56 -11.15 13.81
CA GLN A 160 5.64 -12.13 14.02
C GLN A 160 5.69 -12.67 15.44
N THR A 161 5.50 -11.80 16.43
CA THR A 161 5.70 -12.15 17.85
C THR A 161 4.41 -12.18 18.65
N THR A 162 3.38 -11.50 18.19
CA THR A 162 2.10 -11.31 18.88
C THR A 162 0.91 -11.92 18.15
N ALA A 163 1.15 -12.85 17.21
CA ALA A 163 0.09 -13.58 16.52
C ALA A 163 -0.85 -14.31 17.50
N THR A 164 -2.15 -14.20 17.24
CA THR A 164 -3.19 -14.93 17.98
C THR A 164 -4.21 -15.50 17.01
N SER A 165 -4.69 -16.71 17.29
CA SER A 165 -5.72 -17.38 16.48
C SER A 165 -7.13 -16.80 16.68
N GLN A 166 -7.29 -15.84 17.60
CA GLN A 166 -8.57 -15.20 17.89
C GLN A 166 -8.91 -14.06 16.93
N GLU A 167 -7.92 -13.58 16.16
CA GLU A 167 -8.10 -12.48 15.24
C GLU A 167 -8.43 -12.99 13.84
N ASN A 168 -9.39 -12.32 13.20
CA ASN A 168 -9.63 -12.54 11.78
C ASN A 168 -8.64 -11.70 10.97
N THR A 169 -7.59 -12.35 10.48
CA THR A 169 -6.49 -11.68 9.80
C THR A 169 -6.51 -11.90 8.29
N SER A 170 -7.70 -11.91 7.70
CA SER A 170 -7.87 -12.04 6.25
C SER A 170 -9.08 -11.29 5.71
N LEU A 171 -8.96 -10.86 4.45
CA LEU A 171 -10.00 -10.19 3.67
C LEU A 171 -9.96 -10.65 2.23
N SER A 172 -11.10 -10.60 1.55
CA SER A 172 -11.17 -10.84 0.12
C SER A 172 -12.22 -9.96 -0.53
N TYR A 173 -11.95 -9.51 -1.75
CA TYR A 173 -12.83 -8.69 -2.54
C TYR A 173 -12.89 -9.20 -3.98
N ASN A 174 -14.10 -9.36 -4.50
CA ASN A 174 -14.31 -9.78 -5.88
C ASN A 174 -14.19 -8.58 -6.81
N ILE A 175 -13.04 -8.44 -7.47
CA ILE A 175 -12.67 -7.32 -8.33
C ILE A 175 -12.09 -7.81 -9.64
N ASP A 176 -12.59 -7.27 -10.74
CA ASP A 176 -12.08 -7.54 -12.08
C ASP A 176 -11.02 -6.49 -12.44
N LEU A 177 -9.75 -6.76 -12.14
CA LEU A 177 -8.68 -5.75 -12.29
C LEU A 177 -8.60 -5.17 -13.72
N SER A 178 -8.93 -5.94 -14.76
CA SER A 178 -8.91 -5.43 -16.15
C SER A 178 -10.01 -4.44 -16.47
N LYS A 179 -11.02 -4.29 -15.59
CA LYS A 179 -12.07 -3.27 -15.71
C LYS A 179 -11.75 -1.98 -14.95
N VAL A 180 -10.75 -2.04 -14.07
CA VAL A 180 -10.39 -0.95 -13.15
C VAL A 180 -9.08 -0.30 -13.59
N LEU A 181 -8.07 -1.12 -13.87
CA LEU A 181 -6.71 -0.71 -14.16
C LEU A 181 -6.44 -0.74 -15.68
N PRO A 182 -5.55 0.14 -16.19
CA PRO A 182 -5.04 0.02 -17.55
C PRO A 182 -4.13 -1.21 -17.69
N GLU A 183 -3.78 -1.57 -18.92
CA GLU A 183 -2.88 -2.69 -19.22
C GLU A 183 -1.51 -2.56 -18.54
N TRP A 184 -0.97 -1.33 -18.49
CA TRP A 184 0.33 -1.04 -17.91
C TRP A 184 0.17 -0.32 -16.57
N VAL A 185 0.56 -1.01 -15.50
CA VAL A 185 0.45 -0.51 -14.12
C VAL A 185 1.81 -0.33 -13.47
N LYS A 186 1.86 0.59 -12.51
CA LYS A 186 2.89 0.72 -11.49
C LYS A 186 2.40 0.05 -10.23
N ILE A 187 3.26 -0.74 -9.62
CA ILE A 187 3.06 -1.31 -8.29
C ILE A 187 3.95 -0.55 -7.32
N GLY A 188 3.44 -0.25 -6.14
CA GLY A 188 4.25 0.39 -5.13
C GLY A 188 3.67 0.31 -3.74
N PHE A 189 4.37 0.98 -2.83
CA PHE A 189 3.93 1.20 -1.47
C PHE A 189 3.91 2.69 -1.22
N SER A 190 2.92 3.14 -0.45
CA SER A 190 2.87 4.50 0.08
C SER A 190 2.61 4.46 1.57
N ALA A 191 3.16 5.42 2.29
CA ALA A 191 2.97 5.55 3.72
C ALA A 191 2.76 7.01 4.05
N ALA A 192 1.90 7.27 5.03
CA ALA A 192 1.67 8.61 5.53
C ALA A 192 1.61 8.62 7.04
N VAL A 193 2.15 9.70 7.61
CA VAL A 193 2.16 9.96 9.04
C VAL A 193 1.55 11.32 9.29
N ILE A 194 0.74 11.43 10.34
CA ILE A 194 0.29 12.72 10.84
C ILE A 194 1.00 13.05 12.15
N SER A 195 1.53 14.26 12.22
CA SER A 195 1.95 14.85 13.49
C SER A 195 0.73 15.48 14.14
N ARG A 196 0.19 14.85 15.19
CA ARG A 196 -0.83 15.50 16.02
C ARG A 196 -0.11 16.31 17.10
N PRO A 197 -0.30 17.64 17.19
CA PRO A 197 0.27 18.41 18.28
C PRO A 197 -0.21 17.83 19.61
N LYS A 198 0.72 17.68 20.57
CA LYS A 198 0.36 17.23 21.94
C LYS A 198 -0.74 18.16 22.45
N LYS A 199 -1.88 17.59 22.82
CA LYS A 199 -2.95 18.32 23.47
C LYS A 199 -2.36 18.94 24.74
N GLY A 200 -2.16 20.25 24.74
CA GLY A 200 -1.63 20.96 25.91
C GLY A 200 -2.52 20.66 27.10
N THR A 201 -1.95 20.07 28.15
CA THR A 201 -2.55 20.06 29.48
C THR A 201 -2.71 21.52 29.90
N LYS A 202 -3.95 21.99 29.96
CA LYS A 202 -4.28 23.19 30.74
C LYS A 202 -4.14 22.87 32.22
#